data_AF-A0A956KMQ7-F1
#
_entry.id   AF-A0A956KMQ7-F1
#
_cell.length_a   1.000
_cell.length_b   1.000
_cell.length_c   1.000
_cell.angle_alpha   90.00
_cell.angle_beta   90.00
_cell.angle_gamma   90.00
#
_symmetry.space_group_name_H-M   'P 1'
#
loop_
_entity.id
_entity.type
_entity.pdbx_description
1 polymer ?
#
loop_
_entity_poly.entity_id
_entity_poly.type
_entity_poly.pdbx_seq_one_letter_code
_entity_poly.pdbx_strand_id
1 'polypeptide(L)'
;MLRGHLTRAQLESVLTEIAEVLAKRPATSPVLLDCSAMTSYDLDARHAFVDWNKSWRSRVSQVAIVTSNRLYHVVIATMSLASGQNMRGFAELDAALAWLQGRA
;
A
#
# COMPACT_ATOMS: atom_id res chain seq x y z
N MET A 1 0.37 0.09 10.42
CA MET A 1 1.61 -0.73 10.35
C MET A 1 1.20 -2.19 10.26
N LEU A 2 1.66 -2.90 9.23
CA LEU A 2 1.42 -4.34 9.02
C LEU A 2 2.59 -5.15 9.58
N ARG A 3 2.30 -6.29 10.22
CA ARG A 3 3.31 -7.07 10.97
C ARG A 3 3.11 -8.58 10.79
N GLY A 4 4.20 -9.34 10.89
CA GLY A 4 4.20 -10.81 10.83
C GLY A 4 3.79 -11.36 9.47
N HIS A 5 3.16 -12.53 9.47
CA HIS A 5 2.55 -13.10 8.28
C HIS A 5 1.18 -12.45 8.03
N LEU A 6 1.04 -11.72 6.92
CA LEU A 6 -0.17 -10.98 6.59
C LEU A 6 -1.21 -11.88 5.90
N THR A 7 -2.29 -12.14 6.60
CA THR A 7 -3.46 -12.84 6.06
C THR A 7 -4.41 -11.87 5.37
N ARG A 8 -5.33 -12.41 4.55
CA ARG A 8 -6.38 -11.60 3.91
C ARG A 8 -7.24 -10.85 4.91
N ALA A 9 -7.66 -11.50 6.00
CA ALA A 9 -8.53 -10.88 7.01
C ALA A 9 -7.85 -9.69 7.72
N GLN A 10 -6.56 -9.84 8.05
CA GLN A 10 -5.79 -8.74 8.65
C GLN A 10 -5.65 -7.56 7.69
N LEU A 11 -5.41 -7.84 6.42
CA LEU A 11 -5.36 -6.81 5.39
C LEU A 11 -6.71 -6.10 5.24
N GLU A 12 -7.81 -6.82 5.13
CA GLU A 12 -9.16 -6.25 4.97
C GLU A 12 -9.54 -5.34 6.15
N SER A 13 -9.18 -5.72 7.38
CA SER A 13 -9.37 -4.85 8.56
C SER A 13 -8.68 -3.50 8.37
N VAL A 14 -7.39 -3.51 8.00
CA VAL A 14 -6.60 -2.28 7.83
C VAL A 14 -7.11 -1.45 6.64
N LEU A 15 -7.47 -2.10 5.53
CA LEU A 15 -8.00 -1.41 4.35
C LEU A 15 -9.38 -0.79 4.60
N THR A 16 -10.18 -1.39 5.49
CA THR A 16 -11.48 -0.84 5.91
C THR A 16 -11.28 0.46 6.71
N GLU A 17 -10.36 0.46 7.67
CA GLU A 17 -10.00 1.68 8.41
C GLU A 17 -9.51 2.80 7.48
N ILE A 18 -8.65 2.46 6.51
CA ILE A 18 -8.17 3.42 5.50
C ILE A 18 -9.35 3.95 4.66
N ALA A 19 -10.24 3.07 4.21
CA ALA A 19 -11.41 3.45 3.43
C ALA A 19 -12.32 4.43 4.18
N GLU A 20 -12.55 4.22 5.48
CA GLU A 20 -13.34 5.13 6.31
C GLU A 20 -12.71 6.52 6.44
N VAL A 21 -11.38 6.59 6.57
CA VAL A 21 -10.65 7.86 6.59
C VAL A 21 -10.71 8.55 5.24
N LEU A 22 -10.53 7.81 4.15
CA LEU A 22 -10.59 8.34 2.78
C LEU A 22 -11.99 8.85 2.42
N ALA A 23 -13.05 8.16 2.85
CA ALA A 23 -14.44 8.55 2.57
C ALA A 23 -14.79 9.93 3.16
N LYS A 24 -14.12 10.33 4.25
CA LYS A 24 -14.30 11.64 4.90
C LYS A 24 -13.51 12.77 4.22
N ARG A 25 -12.67 12.47 3.23
CA ARG A 25 -11.82 13.46 2.56
C ARG A 25 -12.42 13.86 1.20
N PRO A 26 -12.52 15.18 0.90
CA PRO A 26 -13.10 15.64 -0.36
C PRO A 26 -12.17 15.45 -1.56
N ALA A 27 -10.85 15.42 -1.34
CA ALA A 27 -9.83 15.31 -2.38
C ALA A 27 -9.12 13.95 -2.35
N THR A 28 -8.40 13.64 -3.44
CA THR A 28 -7.53 12.47 -3.48
C THR A 28 -6.46 12.55 -2.39
N SER A 29 -6.14 11.41 -1.78
CA SER A 29 -5.16 11.35 -0.69
C SER A 29 -4.06 10.35 -0.98
N PRO A 30 -2.78 10.68 -0.67
CA PRO A 30 -1.72 9.69 -0.65
C PRO A 30 -1.92 8.71 0.50
N VAL A 31 -1.47 7.47 0.31
CA VAL A 31 -1.49 6.42 1.34
C VAL A 31 -0.07 5.93 1.60
N LEU A 32 0.27 5.76 2.89
CA LEU A 32 1.52 5.14 3.31
C LEU A 32 1.21 3.85 4.07
N LEU A 33 1.86 2.75 3.67
CA LEU A 33 1.80 1.47 4.37
C LEU A 33 3.19 1.08 4.84
N ASP A 34 3.34 0.95 6.15
CA ASP A 34 4.55 0.41 6.74
C ASP A 34 4.43 -1.11 6.87
N CYS A 35 5.24 -1.83 6.09
CA CYS A 35 5.35 -3.28 6.03
C CYS A 35 6.74 -3.76 6.52
N SER A 36 7.50 -2.91 7.21
CA SER A 36 8.87 -3.22 7.69
C SER A 36 8.91 -4.41 8.64
N ALA A 37 7.83 -4.66 9.36
CA ALA A 37 7.69 -5.77 10.30
C ALA A 37 6.94 -6.98 9.72
N MET A 38 6.64 -7.01 8.41
CA MET A 38 6.06 -8.18 7.75
C MET A 38 7.13 -9.21 7.40
N THR A 39 6.81 -10.48 7.60
CA THR A 39 7.69 -11.62 7.30
C THR A 39 7.27 -12.36 6.03
N SER A 40 5.97 -12.44 5.77
CA SER A 40 5.34 -13.11 4.62
C SER A 40 3.92 -12.62 4.45
N TYR A 41 3.24 -13.03 3.38
CA TYR A 41 1.83 -12.74 3.16
C TYR A 41 1.19 -13.87 2.35
N ASP A 42 -0.13 -14.03 2.49
CA ASP A 42 -0.92 -14.95 1.69
C ASP A 42 -1.10 -14.44 0.26
N LEU A 43 -1.19 -15.36 -0.69
CA LEU A 43 -1.52 -15.02 -2.07
C LEU A 43 -2.87 -14.28 -2.16
N ASP A 44 -3.86 -14.68 -1.36
CA ASP A 44 -5.17 -14.04 -1.32
C ASP A 44 -5.13 -12.65 -0.71
N ALA A 45 -4.23 -12.38 0.24
CA ALA A 45 -3.98 -11.04 0.74
C ALA A 45 -3.42 -10.15 -0.38
N ARG A 46 -2.48 -10.67 -1.16
CA ARG A 46 -1.94 -9.95 -2.33
C ARG A 46 -3.04 -9.63 -3.35
N HIS A 47 -3.89 -10.59 -3.69
CA HIS A 47 -5.00 -10.37 -4.63
C HIS A 47 -5.98 -9.32 -4.11
N ALA A 48 -6.39 -9.43 -2.84
CA ALA A 48 -7.27 -8.46 -2.20
C ALA A 48 -6.65 -7.03 -2.21
N PHE A 49 -5.35 -6.91 -1.98
CA PHE A 49 -4.66 -5.62 -2.04
C PHE A 49 -4.67 -5.02 -3.44
N VAL A 50 -4.44 -5.82 -4.47
CA VAL A 50 -4.50 -5.37 -5.88
C VAL A 50 -5.91 -4.87 -6.21
N ASP A 51 -6.94 -5.63 -5.84
CA ASP A 51 -8.33 -5.26 -6.16
C ASP A 51 -8.78 -4.02 -5.40
N TRP A 52 -8.39 -3.86 -4.13
CA TRP A 52 -8.63 -2.62 -3.39
C TRP A 52 -8.01 -1.41 -4.10
N ASN A 53 -6.74 -1.51 -4.55
CA ASN A 53 -6.10 -0.41 -5.26
C ASN A 53 -6.79 -0.07 -6.58
N LYS A 54 -7.28 -1.07 -7.33
CA LYS A 54 -8.09 -0.83 -8.54
C LYS A 54 -9.35 -0.01 -8.23
N SER A 55 -10.07 -0.39 -7.17
CA SER A 55 -11.32 0.27 -6.77
C SER A 55 -11.11 1.67 -6.21
N TRP A 56 -9.96 1.93 -5.57
CA TRP A 56 -9.68 3.19 -4.88
C TRP A 56 -8.80 4.17 -5.67
N ARG A 57 -8.34 3.83 -6.87
CA ARG A 57 -7.42 4.68 -7.65
C ARG A 57 -7.90 6.08 -8.01
N SER A 58 -9.21 6.32 -8.01
CA SER A 58 -9.79 7.65 -8.21
C SER A 58 -9.78 8.51 -6.94
N ARG A 59 -9.57 7.89 -5.77
CA ARG A 59 -9.55 8.52 -4.44
C ARG A 59 -8.16 8.50 -3.81
N VAL A 60 -7.29 7.59 -4.25
CA VAL A 60 -5.91 7.45 -3.76
C VAL A 60 -4.96 7.89 -4.86
N SER A 61 -4.26 9.00 -4.63
CA SER A 61 -3.35 9.58 -5.65
C SER A 61 -2.12 8.70 -5.87
N GLN A 62 -1.57 8.14 -4.78
CA GLN A 62 -0.38 7.31 -4.81
C GLN A 62 -0.22 6.53 -3.49
N VAL A 63 0.43 5.36 -3.56
CA VAL A 63 0.65 4.48 -2.42
C VAL A 63 2.15 4.22 -2.22
N ALA A 64 2.69 4.63 -1.08
CA ALA A 64 4.05 4.30 -0.69
C ALA A 64 4.06 3.12 0.28
N ILE A 65 4.93 2.14 0.04
CA ILE A 65 5.04 0.94 0.87
C ILE A 65 6.46 0.84 1.40
N VAL A 66 6.62 0.90 2.73
CA VAL A 66 7.93 0.82 3.39
C VAL A 66 8.25 -0.64 3.71
N THR A 67 9.36 -1.15 3.18
CA THR A 67 9.85 -2.50 3.46
C THR A 67 11.34 -2.61 3.12
N SER A 68 12.10 -3.30 3.97
CA SER A 68 13.50 -3.66 3.69
C SER A 68 13.64 -4.90 2.80
N ASN A 69 12.55 -5.64 2.55
CA ASN A 69 12.57 -6.87 1.76
C ASN A 69 12.63 -6.55 0.25
N ARG A 70 13.80 -6.71 -0.38
CA ARG A 70 14.01 -6.43 -1.81
C ARG A 70 13.07 -7.21 -2.74
N LEU A 71 12.65 -8.43 -2.38
CA LEU A 71 11.68 -9.18 -3.19
C LEU A 71 10.34 -8.46 -3.22
N TYR A 72 9.93 -7.86 -2.10
CA TYR A 72 8.66 -7.14 -2.04
C TYR A 72 8.66 -5.90 -2.92
N HIS A 73 9.81 -5.25 -3.14
CA HIS A 73 9.89 -4.14 -4.10
C HIS A 73 9.47 -4.58 -5.52
N VAL A 74 9.91 -5.76 -5.96
CA VAL A 74 9.50 -6.34 -7.25
C VAL A 74 8.01 -6.68 -7.28
N VAL A 75 7.51 -7.26 -6.18
CA VAL A 75 6.08 -7.56 -6.03
C VAL A 75 5.24 -6.29 -6.09
N ILE A 76 5.65 -5.22 -5.39
CA ILE A 76 4.98 -3.93 -5.36
C ILE A 76 4.92 -3.31 -6.76
N ALA A 77 6.01 -3.34 -7.53
CA ALA A 77 6.02 -2.89 -8.91
C ALA A 77 5.02 -3.67 -9.78
N THR A 78 4.95 -4.99 -9.60
CA THR A 78 3.99 -5.85 -10.31
C THR A 78 2.55 -5.53 -9.91
N MET A 79 2.29 -5.30 -8.62
CA MET A 79 0.96 -4.90 -8.14
C MET A 79 0.56 -3.51 -8.66
N SER A 80 1.51 -2.58 -8.79
CA SER A 80 1.29 -1.25 -9.36
C SER A 80 0.78 -1.38 -10.79
N LEU A 81 1.46 -2.19 -11.60
CA LEU A 81 1.04 -2.46 -12.97
C LEU A 81 -0.34 -3.15 -13.03
N ALA A 82 -0.54 -4.20 -12.22
CA ALA A 82 -1.78 -4.99 -12.24
C ALA A 82 -3.01 -4.21 -11.76
N SER A 83 -2.83 -3.24 -10.87
CA SER A 83 -3.93 -2.40 -10.37
C SER A 83 -4.12 -1.10 -11.13
N GLY A 84 -3.10 -0.66 -11.88
CA GLY A 84 -3.06 0.68 -12.47
C GLY A 84 -2.91 1.80 -11.42
N GLN A 85 -2.61 1.46 -10.16
CA GLN A 85 -2.34 2.43 -9.10
C GLN A 85 -0.87 2.84 -9.12
N ASN A 86 -0.59 4.13 -8.97
CA ASN A 86 0.77 4.62 -8.74
C ASN A 86 1.27 4.13 -7.36
N MET A 87 2.06 3.06 -7.33
CA MET A 87 2.59 2.47 -6.10
C MET A 87 4.10 2.32 -6.17
N ARG A 88 4.78 2.55 -5.05
CA ARG A 88 6.23 2.43 -4.96
C ARG A 88 6.69 1.86 -3.62
N GLY A 89 7.65 0.94 -3.68
CA GLY A 89 8.35 0.41 -2.52
C GLY A 89 9.51 1.32 -2.10
N PHE A 90 9.71 1.47 -0.79
CA PHE A 90 10.79 2.26 -0.20
C PHE A 90 11.46 1.46 0.92
N ALA A 91 12.78 1.56 1.04
CA ALA A 91 13.49 1.00 2.18
C ALA A 91 13.29 1.85 3.44
N GLU A 92 13.23 3.18 3.26
CA GLU A 92 13.19 4.16 4.33
C GLU A 92 11.86 4.92 4.36
N LEU A 93 11.37 5.18 5.57
CA LEU A 93 10.12 5.92 5.79
C LEU A 93 10.21 7.37 5.29
N ASP A 94 11.33 8.04 5.51
CA ASP A 94 11.51 9.43 5.10
C ASP A 94 11.46 9.61 3.57
N ALA A 95 12.04 8.67 2.83
CA ALA A 95 11.99 8.67 1.38
C ALA A 95 10.56 8.44 0.86
N ALA A 96 9.81 7.54 1.51
CA ALA A 96 8.40 7.32 1.20
C ALA A 96 7.57 8.59 1.41
N LEU A 97 7.75 9.26 2.55
CA LEU A 97 7.05 10.51 2.88
C LEU A 97 7.40 11.63 1.91
N ALA A 98 8.68 11.81 1.57
CA ALA A 98 9.12 12.82 0.60
C ALA A 98 8.45 12.62 -0.77
N TRP A 99 8.38 11.38 -1.24
CA TRP A 99 7.71 11.05 -2.50
C TRP A 99 6.20 11.31 -2.45
N LEU A 100 5.53 10.94 -1.35
CA LEU A 100 4.11 11.22 -1.18
C LEU A 100 3.78 12.73 -1.19
N GLN A 101 4.75 13.58 -0.81
CA GLN A 101 4.65 15.03 -0.81
C GLN A 101 5.09 15.68 -2.14
N GLY A 102 5.54 14.90 -3.13
CA GLY A 102 6.04 15.42 -4.40
C GLY A 102 7.43 16.08 -4.31
N ARG A 103 8.23 15.70 -3.31
CA ARG A 103 9.58 16.25 -3.06
C ARG A 103 10.71 15.29 -3.44
N ALA A 104 10.42 14.30 -4.29
CA ALA A 104 11.30 13.20 -4.64
C ALA A 104 11.86 13.32 -6.07
#